data_AF-A0A969GMM3-F1
#
_entry.id   AF-A0A969GMM3-F1
#
_cell.length_a   1.000
_cell.length_b   1.000
_cell.length_c   1.000
_cell.angle_alpha   90.00
_cell.angle_beta   90.00
_cell.angle_gamma   90.00
#
_symmetry.space_group_name_H-M   'P 1'
#
loop_
_entity.id
_entity.type
_entity.pdbx_description
1 polymer ?
#
loop_
_entity_poly.entity_id
_entity_poly.type
_entity_poly.pdbx_seq_one_letter_code
_entity_poly.pdbx_strand_id
1 'polypeptide(L)'
;VGHGNINTAKSLTRDYLFALAERLVHVHMCDNDGTADDHLPFGAPRMGGIDLQKELRDLRSFRYDGTITLEIFGHRRWLLASADLIREYWVKAA
;
A
#
# COMPACT_ATOMS: atom_id res chain seq x y z
N VAL A 1 4.10 -2.21 1.85
CA VAL A 1 3.87 -1.54 0.55
C VAL A 1 4.64 -0.23 0.46
N GLY A 2 4.40 0.74 1.36
CA GLY A 2 5.05 2.07 1.30
C GLY A 2 6.57 2.02 1.13
N HIS A 3 7.26 1.18 1.91
CA HIS A 3 8.73 1.00 1.78
C HIS A 3 9.20 0.59 0.39
N GLY A 4 8.39 -0.18 -0.33
CA GLY A 4 8.71 -0.62 -1.70
C GLY A 4 8.64 0.51 -2.74
N ASN A 5 8.20 1.70 -2.36
CA ASN A 5 8.12 2.87 -3.25
C ASN A 5 9.31 3.85 -3.06
N ILE A 6 10.08 3.71 -2.00
CA ILE A 6 11.12 4.68 -1.61
C ILE A 6 12.39 4.48 -2.44
N ASN A 7 12.91 5.55 -3.04
CA ASN A 7 14.14 5.57 -3.85
C ASN A 7 14.15 4.52 -4.97
N THR A 8 12.99 4.30 -5.59
CA THR A 8 12.81 3.31 -6.67
C THR A 8 12.12 3.96 -7.86
N ALA A 9 12.37 3.44 -9.07
CA ALA A 9 11.69 3.91 -10.27
C ALA A 9 10.23 3.41 -10.38
N LYS A 10 9.88 2.36 -9.63
CA LYS A 10 8.56 1.74 -9.57
C LYS A 10 8.41 1.04 -8.22
N SER A 11 7.18 0.89 -7.76
CA SER A 11 6.85 0.05 -6.61
C SER A 11 7.44 -1.36 -6.75
N LEU A 12 8.19 -1.78 -5.72
CA LEU A 12 8.76 -3.12 -5.57
C LEU A 12 7.79 -4.11 -4.92
N THR A 13 6.52 -3.76 -4.70
CA THR A 13 5.55 -4.66 -4.06
C THR A 13 5.50 -6.02 -4.75
N ARG A 14 5.40 -6.07 -6.08
CA ARG A 14 5.38 -7.35 -6.81
C ARG A 14 6.65 -8.16 -6.59
N ASP A 15 7.81 -7.50 -6.57
CA ASP A 15 9.09 -8.16 -6.32
C ASP A 15 9.11 -8.79 -4.93
N TYR A 16 8.60 -8.10 -3.91
CA TYR A 16 8.43 -8.68 -2.57
C TYR A 16 7.41 -9.80 -2.52
N LEU A 17 6.27 -9.69 -3.22
CA LEU A 17 5.27 -10.76 -3.28
C LEU A 17 5.85 -12.04 -3.89
N PHE A 18 6.67 -11.92 -4.94
CA PHE A 18 7.39 -13.05 -5.51
C PHE A 18 8.44 -13.62 -4.55
N ALA A 19 9.22 -12.77 -3.89
CA ALA A 19 10.29 -13.22 -2.99
C ALA A 19 9.76 -13.88 -1.71
N LEU A 20 8.65 -13.38 -1.16
CA LEU A 20 8.01 -13.92 0.04
C LEU A 20 7.14 -15.12 -0.30
N ALA A 21 6.38 -15.06 -1.39
CA ALA A 21 5.45 -16.09 -1.84
C ALA A 21 4.61 -16.65 -0.68
N GLU A 22 4.68 -17.95 -0.43
CA GLU A 22 3.93 -18.65 0.62
C GLU A 22 4.32 -18.24 2.05
N ARG A 23 5.42 -17.48 2.22
CA ARG A 23 5.86 -16.95 3.52
C ARG A 23 5.27 -15.57 3.84
N LEU A 24 4.49 -14.99 2.94
CA LEU A 24 3.81 -13.71 3.20
C LEU A 24 2.66 -13.93 4.18
N VAL A 25 2.82 -13.47 5.41
CA VAL A 25 1.80 -13.62 6.47
C VAL A 25 0.95 -12.38 6.64
N HIS A 26 1.54 -11.19 6.46
CA HIS A 26 0.87 -9.93 6.78
C HIS A 26 1.42 -8.77 5.97
N VAL A 27 0.62 -7.73 5.75
CA VAL A 27 0.97 -6.55 4.95
C VAL A 27 0.72 -5.27 5.73
N HIS A 28 1.74 -4.40 5.73
CA HIS A 28 1.64 -3.02 6.21
C HIS A 28 1.55 -2.06 5.03
N MET A 29 0.69 -1.04 5.15
CA MET A 29 0.36 -0.13 4.06
C MET A 29 0.26 1.32 4.53
N CYS A 30 0.93 2.19 3.77
CA CYS A 30 0.98 3.64 3.90
C CYS A 30 1.42 4.23 2.54
N ASP A 31 1.31 5.54 2.38
CA ASP A 31 1.79 6.28 1.21
C ASP A 31 3.06 7.08 1.54
N ASN A 32 3.80 7.52 0.53
CA ASN A 32 4.95 8.43 0.63
C ASN A 32 5.19 9.10 -0.73
N ASP A 33 6.06 10.11 -0.78
CA ASP A 33 6.39 10.78 -2.05
C ASP A 33 7.53 10.10 -2.84
N GLY A 34 7.93 8.89 -2.43
CA GLY A 34 9.02 8.13 -3.02
C GLY A 34 10.41 8.51 -2.50
N THR A 35 10.55 9.49 -1.60
CA THR A 35 11.85 9.93 -1.08
C THR A 35 12.15 9.42 0.33
N ALA A 36 11.13 9.27 1.17
CA ALA A 36 11.25 8.86 2.56
C ALA A 36 10.06 8.00 3.01
N ASP A 37 10.15 7.45 4.23
CA ASP A 37 9.10 6.66 4.84
C ASP A 37 8.12 7.55 5.63
N ASP A 38 7.33 8.33 4.90
CA ASP A 38 6.55 9.43 5.49
C ASP A 38 5.27 8.98 6.21
N HIS A 39 4.82 7.74 5.98
CA HIS A 39 3.56 7.22 6.50
C HIS A 39 2.34 8.11 6.18
N LEU A 40 2.30 8.64 4.95
CA LEU A 40 1.25 9.56 4.53
C LEU A 40 -0.08 8.85 4.27
N PRO A 41 -1.22 9.58 4.38
CA PRO A 41 -2.51 9.11 3.90
C PRO A 41 -2.48 8.88 2.38
N PHE A 42 -3.23 7.89 1.89
CA PHE A 42 -3.25 7.59 0.46
C PHE A 42 -3.74 8.78 -0.37
N GLY A 43 -2.97 9.16 -1.39
CA GLY A 43 -3.27 10.29 -2.27
C GLY A 43 -2.91 11.66 -1.70
N ALA A 44 -2.24 11.72 -0.54
CA ALA A 44 -1.67 12.96 -0.02
C ALA A 44 -0.46 13.48 -0.83
N PRO A 45 0.46 12.64 -1.35
CA PRO A 45 1.56 13.11 -2.17
C PRO A 45 1.08 13.75 -3.47
N ARG A 46 1.66 14.89 -3.86
CA ARG A 46 1.40 15.51 -5.16
C ARG A 46 2.00 14.71 -6.32
N MET A 47 3.17 14.12 -6.09
CA MET A 47 3.91 13.26 -7.03
C MET A 47 4.67 12.21 -6.25
N GLY A 48 5.03 11.10 -6.90
CA GLY A 48 5.81 10.02 -6.28
C GLY A 48 5.01 9.12 -5.34
N GLY A 49 3.72 9.40 -5.13
CA GLY A 49 2.78 8.55 -4.39
C GLY A 49 2.63 7.15 -4.97
N ILE A 50 2.19 6.22 -4.13
CA ILE A 50 1.84 4.88 -4.59
C ILE A 50 0.57 4.90 -5.46
N ASP A 51 0.50 4.03 -6.46
CA ASP A 51 -0.77 3.72 -7.13
C ASP A 51 -1.56 2.71 -6.29
N LEU A 52 -2.34 3.21 -5.33
CA LEU A 52 -3.09 2.38 -4.38
C LEU A 52 -3.92 1.28 -5.08
N GLN A 53 -4.58 1.59 -6.19
CA GLN A 53 -5.40 0.61 -6.89
C GLN A 53 -4.55 -0.49 -7.51
N LYS A 54 -3.42 -0.14 -8.12
CA LYS A 54 -2.46 -1.11 -8.65
C LYS A 54 -1.89 -2.00 -7.54
N GLU A 55 -1.49 -1.41 -6.41
CA GLU A 55 -0.94 -2.17 -5.29
C GLU A 55 -1.95 -3.19 -4.73
N LEU A 56 -3.22 -2.82 -4.59
CA LEU A 56 -4.27 -3.75 -4.15
C LEU A 56 -4.58 -4.84 -5.18
N ARG A 57 -4.58 -4.52 -6.48
CA ARG A 57 -4.70 -5.53 -7.56
C ARG A 57 -3.52 -6.49 -7.55
N ASP A 58 -2.31 -5.99 -7.31
CA ASP A 58 -1.13 -6.83 -7.20
C ASP A 58 -1.28 -7.82 -6.04
N LEU A 59 -1.66 -7.37 -4.84
CA LEU A 59 -1.94 -8.27 -3.71
C LEU A 59 -2.98 -9.35 -4.05
N ARG A 60 -4.11 -8.97 -4.64
CA ARG A 60 -5.16 -9.91 -5.07
C ARG A 60 -4.67 -10.92 -6.10
N SER A 61 -3.87 -10.48 -7.08
CA SER A 61 -3.34 -11.36 -8.14
C SER A 61 -2.40 -12.45 -7.61
N PHE A 62 -1.78 -12.21 -6.45
CA PHE A 62 -0.96 -13.19 -5.73
C PHE A 62 -1.77 -14.01 -4.71
N ARG A 63 -3.11 -13.91 -4.73
CA ARG A 63 -4.04 -14.59 -3.82
C ARG A 63 -3.85 -14.22 -2.34
N TYR A 64 -3.36 -13.02 -2.06
CA TYR A 64 -3.33 -12.52 -0.69
C TYR A 64 -4.75 -12.17 -0.21
N ASP A 65 -5.18 -12.80 0.89
CA ASP A 65 -6.49 -12.59 1.53
C ASP A 65 -6.39 -12.26 3.04
N GLY A 66 -5.16 -12.08 3.54
CA GLY A 66 -4.88 -11.74 4.93
C GLY A 66 -5.23 -10.30 5.31
N THR A 67 -5.01 -9.97 6.58
CA THR A 67 -5.26 -8.62 7.10
C THR A 67 -4.27 -7.59 6.54
N ILE A 68 -4.66 -6.32 6.47
CA ILE A 68 -3.76 -5.22 6.12
C ILE A 68 -3.73 -4.24 7.29
N THR A 69 -2.55 -3.94 7.83
CA THR A 69 -2.37 -2.87 8.82
C THR A 69 -2.10 -1.57 8.10
N LEU A 70 -2.87 -0.54 8.43
CA LEU A 70 -2.64 0.83 7.95
C LEU A 70 -1.77 1.60 8.93
N GLU A 71 -0.61 2.06 8.46
CA GLU A 71 0.36 2.83 9.25
C GLU A 71 0.35 4.28 8.79
N ILE A 72 -0.66 5.03 9.19
CA ILE A 72 -0.88 6.42 8.75
C ILE A 72 -0.59 7.37 9.92
N PHE A 73 0.36 8.28 9.73
CA PHE A 73 0.72 9.26 10.75
C PHE A 73 -0.14 10.53 10.68
N GLY A 74 -0.30 11.18 11.83
CA GLY A 74 -1.09 12.40 11.98
C GLY A 74 -2.47 12.17 12.60
N HIS A 75 -3.45 12.97 12.19
CA HIS A 75 -4.78 12.95 12.81
C HIS A 75 -5.56 11.69 12.43
N ARG A 76 -6.28 11.10 13.41
CA ARG A 76 -7.08 9.85 13.23
C ARG A 76 -8.02 9.86 12.02
N ARG A 77 -8.52 11.03 11.61
CA ARG A 77 -9.39 11.20 10.44
C ARG A 77 -8.73 10.70 9.13
N TRP A 78 -7.41 10.82 9.02
CA TRP A 78 -6.68 10.41 7.84
C TRP A 78 -6.56 8.88 7.73
N LEU A 79 -6.35 8.22 8.87
CA LEU A 79 -6.40 6.76 8.97
C LEU A 79 -7.78 6.23 8.57
N LEU A 80 -8.86 6.85 9.06
CA LEU A 80 -10.22 6.44 8.71
C LEU A 80 -10.52 6.61 7.22
N ALA A 81 -10.20 7.77 6.65
CA ALA A 81 -10.36 8.00 5.22
C ALA A 81 -9.54 7.00 4.37
N SER A 82 -8.30 6.70 4.80
CA SER A 82 -7.45 5.70 4.15
C SER A 82 -8.03 4.29 4.23
N ALA A 83 -8.64 3.93 5.37
CA ALA A 83 -9.32 2.65 5.54
C ALA A 83 -10.54 2.52 4.63
N ASP A 84 -11.30 3.60 4.44
CA ASP A 84 -12.46 3.61 3.55
C ASP A 84 -12.03 3.46 2.08
N LEU A 85 -10.97 4.16 1.67
CA LEU A 85 -10.38 4.01 0.32
C LEU A 85 -9.90 2.57 0.06
N ILE A 86 -9.21 1.95 1.03
CA ILE A 86 -8.77 0.55 0.91
C ILE A 86 -9.98 -0.36 0.72
N ARG A 87 -11.02 -0.23 1.55
CA ARG A 87 -12.22 -1.08 1.44
C ARG A 87 -12.92 -0.91 0.09
N GLU A 88 -13.06 0.33 -0.36
CA GLU A 88 -13.67 0.64 -1.65
C GLU A 88 -12.90 -0.02 -2.81
N TYR A 89 -11.57 0.17 -2.84
CA TYR A 89 -10.74 -0.34 -3.92
C TYR A 89 -10.50 -1.85 -3.83
N TRP A 90 -10.52 -2.44 -2.64
CA TRP A 90 -10.38 -3.89 -2.45
C TRP A 90 -11.53 -4.70 -3.05
N VAL A 91 -12.74 -4.13 -3.08
CA VAL A 91 -13.90 -4.72 -3.76
C VAL A 91 -13.75 -4.61 -5.27
N LYS A 92 -13.17 -3.51 -5.76
CA LYS A 92 -12.95 -3.24 -7.20
C LYS A 92 -11.72 -3.94 -7.78
N ALA A 93 -10.81 -4.42 -6.95
CA ALA A 93 -9.55 -5.05 -7.36
C ALA A 93 -9.72 -6.52 -7.82
N ALA A 94 -10.96 -6.97 -8.07
CA ALA A 94 -11.29 -8.31 -8.55
C ALA A 94 -10.95 -8.50 -10.04
#